data_AF-A0A1L3MDH3-F1
#
_entry.id   AF-A0A1L3MDH3-F1
#
_cell.length_a   1.000
_cell.length_b   1.000
_cell.length_c   1.000
_cell.angle_alpha   90.00
_cell.angle_beta   90.00
_cell.angle_gamma   90.00
#
_symmetry.space_group_name_H-M   'P 1'
#
loop_
_entity.id
_entity.type
_entity.pdbx_description
1 polymer ?
#
loop_
_entity_poly.entity_id
_entity_poly.type
_entity_poly.pdbx_seq_one_letter_code
_entity_poly.pdbx_strand_id
1 'polypeptide(L)'
;MRLDSDLEWVTSHAWRKTTASILDGSGVTARIIADQLGHSRVSMTQDVYLGRGEHDPRVLAPLEAADPQPPSPGQSGGESGGFGLPEGGE
;
A
#
# COMPACT_ATOMS: atom_id res chain seq x y z
N MET A 1 24.32 -18.83 -5.73
CA MET A 1 22.98 -18.28 -6.06
C MET A 1 23.23 -16.93 -6.70
N ARG A 2 23.06 -16.83 -8.02
CA ARG A 2 23.25 -15.58 -8.77
C ARG A 2 21.88 -14.88 -8.75
N LEU A 3 21.81 -13.66 -8.25
CA LEU A 3 20.61 -12.83 -8.41
C LEU A 3 20.58 -12.41 -9.87
N ASP A 4 19.45 -12.61 -10.53
CA ASP A 4 19.23 -12.12 -11.89
C ASP A 4 19.45 -10.60 -11.92
N SER A 5 20.07 -10.09 -13.00
CA SER A 5 20.45 -8.67 -13.13
C SER A 5 19.25 -7.72 -12.97
N ASP A 6 18.04 -8.22 -13.22
CA ASP A 6 16.77 -7.48 -13.11
C ASP A 6 16.41 -7.08 -11.66
N LEU A 7 17.08 -7.67 -10.67
CA LEU A 7 16.91 -7.36 -9.24
C LEU A 7 18.06 -6.55 -8.65
N GLU A 8 19.00 -6.05 -9.46
CA GLU A 8 20.12 -5.23 -8.96
C GLU A 8 19.68 -3.97 -8.20
N TRP A 9 18.48 -3.45 -8.52
CA TRP A 9 17.91 -2.29 -7.83
C TRP A 9 17.34 -2.63 -6.43
N VAL A 10 17.16 -3.92 -6.10
CA VAL A 10 16.56 -4.35 -4.84
C VAL A 10 17.56 -4.16 -3.70
N THR A 11 17.28 -3.18 -2.85
CA THR A 11 18.06 -2.90 -1.66
C THR A 11 17.52 -3.64 -0.44
N SER A 12 18.30 -3.77 0.64
CA SER A 12 17.80 -4.23 1.94
C SER A 12 16.65 -3.36 2.46
N HIS A 13 16.59 -2.08 2.05
CA HIS A 13 15.47 -1.20 2.37
C HIS A 13 14.20 -1.61 1.64
N ALA A 14 14.29 -1.96 0.35
CA ALA A 14 13.16 -2.48 -0.43
C ALA A 14 12.63 -3.79 0.18
N TRP A 15 13.53 -4.72 0.54
CA TRP A 15 13.14 -5.97 1.20
C TRP A 15 12.37 -5.72 2.51
N ARG A 16 12.85 -4.80 3.36
CA ARG A 16 12.14 -4.46 4.61
C ARG A 16 10.75 -3.86 4.37
N LYS A 17 10.54 -3.12 3.27
CA LYS A 17 9.19 -2.66 2.88
C LYS A 17 8.30 -3.83 2.48
N THR A 18 8.82 -4.76 1.67
CA THR A 18 8.07 -5.97 1.29
C THR A 18 7.67 -6.78 2.52
N THR A 19 8.58 -6.99 3.47
CA THR A 19 8.26 -7.67 4.74
C THR A 19 7.14 -6.95 5.50
N ALA A 20 7.21 -5.62 5.62
CA ALA A 20 6.19 -4.83 6.30
C ALA A 20 4.81 -4.99 5.65
N SER A 21 4.74 -4.91 4.32
CA SER A 21 3.49 -5.09 3.57
C SER A 21 2.89 -6.48 3.72
N ILE A 22 3.72 -7.54 3.73
CA ILE A 22 3.25 -8.92 3.95
C ILE A 22 2.63 -9.06 5.35
N LEU A 23 3.30 -8.53 6.38
CA LEU A 23 2.80 -8.61 7.76
C LEU A 23 1.51 -7.81 7.94
N ASP A 24 1.43 -6.61 7.37
CA ASP A 24 0.24 -5.77 7.41
C ASP A 24 -0.96 -6.44 6.71
N GLY A 25 -0.74 -7.03 5.52
CA GLY A 25 -1.75 -7.81 4.81
C GLY A 25 -2.24 -9.05 5.57
N SER A 26 -1.45 -9.56 6.52
CA SER A 26 -1.85 -10.65 7.43
C SER A 26 -2.60 -10.18 8.69
N GLY A 27 -2.84 -8.87 8.83
CA GLY A 27 -3.54 -8.28 9.96
C GLY A 27 -2.67 -8.00 11.19
N VAL A 28 -1.33 -8.05 11.04
CA VAL A 28 -0.41 -7.71 12.13
C VAL A 28 -0.41 -6.21 12.33
N THR A 29 -0.53 -5.77 13.58
CA THR A 29 -0.56 -4.33 13.88
C THR A 29 0.78 -3.65 13.56
N ALA A 30 0.71 -2.38 13.15
CA ALA A 30 1.88 -1.56 12.83
C ALA A 30 2.91 -1.48 13.98
N ARG A 31 2.47 -1.60 15.25
CA ARG A 31 3.36 -1.63 16.41
C ARG A 31 4.25 -2.88 16.42
N ILE A 32 3.66 -4.06 16.23
CA ILE A 32 4.39 -5.32 16.20
C ILE A 32 5.34 -5.35 15.00
N ILE A 33 4.90 -4.82 13.86
CA ILE A 33 5.75 -4.69 12.67
C ILE A 33 6.94 -3.76 12.97
N ALA A 34 6.71 -2.63 13.65
CA ALA A 34 7.79 -1.70 14.04
C ALA A 34 8.84 -2.37 14.95
N ASP A 35 8.40 -3.20 15.89
CA ASP A 35 9.30 -3.96 16.78
C ASP A 35 10.16 -4.94 15.96
N GLN A 36 9.57 -5.64 14.98
CA GLN A 36 10.30 -6.54 14.08
C GLN A 36 11.30 -5.81 13.17
N LEU A 37 10.98 -4.58 12.75
CA LEU A 37 11.86 -3.76 11.92
C LEU A 37 12.91 -2.98 12.73
N GLY A 38 12.82 -3.00 14.06
CA GLY A 38 13.72 -2.26 14.95
C GLY A 38 13.53 -0.74 14.88
N HIS A 39 12.32 -0.27 14.60
CA HIS A 39 12.05 1.17 14.53
C HIS A 39 11.87 1.79 15.91
N SER A 40 12.53 2.92 16.14
CA SER A 40 12.44 3.67 17.41
C SER A 40 11.06 4.28 17.66
N ARG A 41 10.27 4.50 16.60
CA ARG A 41 8.92 5.05 16.66
C ARG A 41 8.01 4.28 15.71
N VAL A 42 6.81 3.94 16.19
CA VAL A 42 5.79 3.22 15.40
C VAL A 42 5.40 3.99 14.14
N SER A 43 5.38 5.33 14.20
CA SER A 43 5.03 6.19 13.07
C SER A 43 5.93 5.97 11.85
N MET A 44 7.22 5.64 12.05
CA MET A 44 8.11 5.35 10.91
C MET A 44 7.63 4.16 10.09
N THR A 45 7.12 3.11 10.76
CA THR A 45 6.52 1.97 10.06
C THR A 45 5.28 2.40 9.29
N GLN A 46 4.37 3.11 9.97
CA GLN A 46 3.11 3.54 9.36
C GLN A 46 3.31 4.49 8.17
N ASP A 47 4.24 5.42 8.27
CA ASP A 47 4.42 6.48 7.26
C ASP A 47 5.31 6.06 6.09
N VAL A 48 6.30 5.20 6.31
CA VAL A 48 7.35 4.88 5.31
C VAL A 48 7.28 3.45 4.79
N TYR A 49 6.80 2.51 5.61
CA TYR A 49 6.84 1.07 5.33
C TYR A 49 5.48 0.45 5.03
N LEU A 50 4.38 1.09 5.46
CA LEU A 50 3.03 0.64 5.16
C LEU A 50 2.41 1.47 4.05
N GLY A 51 1.66 0.80 3.18
CA GLY A 51 0.84 1.45 2.16
C GLY A 51 -0.44 2.02 2.77
N ARG A 52 -1.07 2.97 2.08
CA ARG A 52 -2.44 3.40 2.41
C ARG A 52 -3.41 2.48 1.68
N GLY A 53 -4.39 1.95 2.39
CA GLY A 53 -5.43 1.10 1.81
C GLY A 53 -6.49 1.88 1.04
N GLU A 54 -7.42 1.14 0.44
CA GLU A 54 -8.62 1.69 -0.19
C GLU A 54 -9.51 2.40 0.83
N HIS A 55 -10.34 3.30 0.31
CA HIS A 55 -11.33 4.01 1.12
C HIS A 55 -12.30 3.00 1.76
N ASP A 56 -12.49 3.10 3.08
CA ASP A 56 -13.40 2.21 3.80
C ASP A 56 -14.86 2.52 3.40
N PRO A 57 -15.65 1.56 2.89
CA PRO A 57 -17.04 1.79 2.47
C PRO A 57 -17.92 2.34 3.60
N ARG A 58 -17.62 1.99 4.85
CA ARG A 58 -18.35 2.47 6.03
C ARG A 58 -18.12 3.95 6.30
N VAL A 59 -16.99 4.48 5.83
CA VAL A 59 -16.65 5.90 5.90
C VAL A 59 -17.17 6.62 4.66
N LEU A 60 -17.06 6.01 3.48
CA LEU A 60 -17.55 6.58 2.23
C LEU A 60 -19.06 6.82 2.23
N ALA A 61 -19.88 5.83 2.59
CA ALA A 61 -21.33 5.94 2.44
C ALA A 61 -21.96 7.12 3.24
N PRO A 62 -21.57 7.38 4.50
CA PRO A 62 -22.02 8.59 5.20
C PRO A 62 -21.53 9.90 4.58
N LEU A 63 -20.31 9.92 4.01
CA LEU A 63 -19.75 11.12 3.37
C LEU A 63 -20.49 11.44 2.06
N GLU A 64 -20.78 10.43 1.23
CA GLU A 64 -21.57 10.59 0.00
C GLU A 64 -23.00 11.06 0.30
N ALA A 65 -23.63 10.53 1.35
CA ALA A 65 -24.96 10.97 1.78
C ALA A 65 -24.97 12.40 2.34
N ALA A 66 -23.85 12.86 2.90
CA ALA A 66 -23.70 14.22 3.42
C ALA A 66 -23.27 15.23 2.34
N ASP A 67 -22.88 14.77 1.14
CA ASP A 67 -22.46 15.64 0.05
C ASP A 67 -23.68 16.41 -0.52
N PRO A 68 -23.71 17.75 -0.39
CA PRO A 68 -24.80 18.56 -0.94
C PRO A 68 -24.75 18.71 -2.46
N GLN A 69 -23.66 18.30 -3.13
CA GLN A 69 -23.58 18.22 -4.59
C GLN A 69 -24.10 16.87 -5.08
N PRO A 70 -25.10 16.82 -5.99
CA PRO A 70 -25.49 15.56 -6.60
C PRO A 70 -24.29 14.98 -7.39
N PRO A 71 -24.10 13.65 -7.39
CA PRO A 71 -22.97 13.03 -8.08
C PRO A 71 -23.00 13.41 -9.56
N SER A 72 -21.91 14.01 -10.04
CA SER A 72 -21.74 14.24 -11.48
C SER A 72 -21.72 12.89 -12.20
N PRO A 73 -22.57 12.67 -13.22
CA PRO A 73 -22.57 11.41 -13.96
C PRO A 73 -21.24 11.26 -14.69
N GLY A 74 -20.32 10.47 -14.14
CA GLY A 74 -19.01 10.21 -14.73
C GLY A 74 -17.88 9.84 -13.75
N GLN A 75 -18.04 10.07 -12.44
CA GLN A 75 -17.02 9.73 -11.44
C GLN A 75 -17.37 8.40 -10.74
N SER A 76 -17.40 7.32 -11.51
CA SER A 76 -17.37 5.97 -10.92
C SER A 76 -15.95 5.73 -10.40
N GLY A 77 -15.82 5.55 -9.08
CA GLY A 77 -14.66 5.10 -8.32
C GLY A 77 -13.36 4.91 -9.10
N GLY A 78 -12.41 5.82 -8.88
CA GLY A 78 -11.07 5.76 -9.48
C GLY A 78 -10.46 4.38 -9.29
N GLU A 79 -10.21 3.73 -10.42
CA GLU A 79 -9.50 2.47 -10.52
C GLU A 79 -8.13 2.66 -9.85
N SER A 80 -7.90 2.00 -8.72
CA SER A 80 -6.57 1.94 -8.14
C SER A 80 -5.68 1.19 -9.12
N GLY A 81 -4.79 1.95 -9.75
CA GLY A 81 -3.95 1.51 -10.85
C GLY A 81 -3.29 0.18 -10.54
N GLY A 82 -3.72 -0.86 -11.27
CA GLY A 82 -3.06 -2.15 -11.29
C GLY A 82 -1.60 -1.98 -11.69
N PHE A 83 -0.72 -2.65 -10.97
CA PHE A 83 0.68 -2.82 -11.32
C PHE A 83 0.77 -3.52 -12.69
N GLY A 84 0.82 -2.72 -13.75
CA GLY A 84 1.01 -3.18 -15.13
C GLY A 84 2.42 -3.71 -15.29
N LEU A 85 2.54 -5.03 -15.42
CA LEU A 85 3.73 -5.66 -15.97
C LEU A 85 3.90 -5.18 -17.42
N PRO A 86 5.10 -4.79 -17.88
CA PRO A 86 5.30 -4.52 -19.30
C PRO A 86 5.18 -5.84 -20.07
N GLU A 87 4.19 -5.91 -20.97
CA GLU A 87 4.17 -6.93 -22.02
C GLU A 87 5.39 -6.74 -22.92
N GLY A 88 6.20 -7.80 -23.04
CA GLY A 88 7.32 -7.84 -23.98
C GLY A 88 6.82 -8.08 -25.40
N GLY A 89 7.02 -7.10 -26.29
CA GLY A 89 7.48 -7.35 -27.64
C GLY A 89 9.02 -7.40 -27.59
N GLU A 90 9.73 -8.29 -28.27
CA GLU A 90 9.52 -8.95 -29.55
C GLU A 90 10.38 -10.23 -29.62
#